data_AF-A0A024JW54-F1
#
_entry.id   AF-A0A024JW54-F1
#
_cell.length_a   1.000
_cell.length_b   1.000
_cell.length_c   1.000
_cell.angle_alpha   90.00
_cell.angle_beta   90.00
_cell.angle_gamma   90.00
#
_symmetry.space_group_name_H-M   'P 1'
#
loop_
_entity.id
_entity.type
_entity.pdbx_description
1 polymer ?
#
loop_
_entity_poly.entity_id
_entity_poly.type
_entity_poly.pdbx_seq_one_letter_code
_entity_poly.pdbx_strand_id
1 'polypeptide(L)'
;MVDATGVDGPAMMTGSDSDDPGGPPRALLIAAVLVAVVAIGVVLVIAATREAPPEPVALPTVPAPQAGSSACDALLAALPQRLGDYQRAPLAAPAPEGASAWRTGTGDQPVVLRCGLERPTAFVVGSAIQIVDRVQWFEVAADQQSAGDAGRSTWYTVDRPVYLALTLPPGSGPTPIQQLSEVIDRTITAVPIDPARPPER
;
A
#
# COMPACT_ATOMS: atom_id res chain seq x y z
N MET A 1 -29.80 -92.05 19.05
CA MET A 1 -28.50 -92.68 19.36
C MET A 1 -27.84 -91.78 20.39
N VAL A 2 -27.57 -92.36 21.57
CA VAL A 2 -26.89 -91.89 22.80
C VAL A 2 -25.66 -90.98 22.52
N ASP A 3 -25.18 -90.03 23.34
CA ASP A 3 -25.01 -89.94 24.82
C ASP A 3 -24.76 -88.47 25.25
N ALA A 4 -25.29 -87.99 26.39
CA ALA A 4 -24.62 -87.57 27.66
C ALA A 4 -23.19 -86.96 27.53
N THR A 5 -22.82 -85.86 28.19
CA THR A 5 -22.81 -85.64 29.65
C THR A 5 -22.80 -84.15 30.02
N GLY A 6 -23.35 -83.82 31.18
CA GLY A 6 -23.31 -82.49 31.79
C GLY A 6 -22.11 -82.25 32.72
N VAL A 7 -21.93 -80.98 33.13
CA VAL A 7 -21.25 -80.57 34.37
C VAL A 7 -21.94 -79.32 34.93
N ASP A 8 -22.20 -79.38 36.24
CA ASP A 8 -22.80 -78.41 37.16
C ASP A 8 -22.15 -77.01 37.23
N GLY A 9 -22.96 -76.02 37.68
CA GLY A 9 -22.45 -74.89 38.49
C GLY A 9 -23.13 -73.53 38.24
N PRO A 10 -23.84 -72.94 39.23
CA PRO A 10 -24.56 -71.68 39.08
C PRO A 10 -23.76 -70.46 39.56
N ALA A 11 -23.96 -69.30 38.95
CA ALA A 11 -23.93 -68.00 39.63
C ALA A 11 -24.46 -66.92 38.69
N MET A 12 -25.61 -66.34 39.05
CA MET A 12 -25.93 -64.98 38.64
C MET A 12 -24.83 -64.08 39.19
N MET A 13 -24.09 -63.41 38.31
CA MET A 13 -23.36 -62.20 38.66
C MET A 13 -23.91 -61.14 37.74
N THR A 14 -24.84 -60.36 38.27
CA THR A 14 -25.16 -59.02 37.77
C THR A 14 -23.84 -58.34 37.46
N GLY A 15 -23.54 -58.16 36.17
CA GLY A 15 -22.52 -57.23 35.74
C GLY A 15 -22.98 -55.86 36.19
N SER A 16 -22.47 -55.45 37.36
CA SER A 16 -22.59 -54.11 37.88
C SER A 16 -22.28 -53.12 36.76
N ASP A 17 -23.18 -52.16 36.54
CA ASP A 17 -22.80 -50.90 35.92
C ASP A 17 -21.53 -50.43 36.64
N SER A 18 -20.41 -50.54 35.93
CA SER A 18 -19.19 -49.89 36.33
C SER A 18 -19.40 -48.43 35.97
N ASP A 19 -20.04 -47.68 36.86
CA ASP A 19 -19.94 -46.22 36.90
C ASP A 19 -18.45 -45.91 36.96
N ASP A 20 -17.87 -45.55 35.81
CA ASP A 20 -16.49 -45.13 35.66
C ASP A 20 -16.35 -43.73 36.30
N PRO A 21 -15.80 -43.58 37.53
CA PRO A 21 -15.80 -42.33 38.25
C PRO A 21 -14.49 -41.56 38.00
N GLY A 22 -13.98 -41.62 36.77
CA GLY A 22 -12.72 -40.98 36.36
C GLY A 22 -12.87 -39.76 35.45
N GLY A 23 -14.09 -39.36 35.08
CA GLY A 23 -14.32 -38.26 34.15
C GLY A 23 -14.21 -36.87 34.81
N PRO A 24 -13.58 -35.87 34.15
CA PRO A 24 -13.61 -34.49 34.62
C PRO A 24 -15.07 -34.03 34.82
N PRO A 25 -15.40 -33.35 35.94
CA PRO A 25 -16.77 -32.94 36.22
C PRO A 25 -17.35 -32.14 35.05
N ARG A 26 -18.60 -32.44 34.68
CA ARG A 26 -19.28 -31.84 33.50
C ARG A 26 -19.22 -30.31 33.49
N ALA A 27 -19.21 -29.67 34.67
CA ALA A 27 -19.05 -28.23 34.81
C ALA A 27 -17.69 -27.71 34.29
N LEU A 28 -16.60 -28.45 34.51
CA LEU A 28 -15.28 -28.11 33.96
C LEU A 28 -15.24 -28.30 32.45
N LEU A 29 -15.92 -29.32 31.92
CA LEU A 29 -16.03 -29.51 30.47
C LEU A 29 -16.81 -28.35 29.82
N ILE A 30 -17.92 -27.92 30.41
CA ILE A 30 -18.71 -26.79 29.91
C ILE A 30 -17.90 -25.48 29.98
N ALA A 31 -17.22 -25.22 31.10
CA ALA A 31 -16.37 -24.04 31.25
C ALA A 31 -15.22 -24.03 30.23
N ALA A 32 -14.57 -25.18 30.00
CA ALA A 32 -13.51 -25.31 29.01
C ALA A 32 -14.01 -25.04 27.59
N VAL A 33 -15.20 -25.56 27.23
CA VAL A 33 -15.82 -25.32 25.92
C VAL A 33 -16.16 -23.84 25.74
N LEU A 34 -16.71 -23.18 26.77
CA LEU A 34 -17.03 -21.75 26.69
C LEU A 34 -15.76 -20.90 26.50
N VAL A 35 -14.70 -21.18 27.24
CA VAL A 35 -13.40 -20.48 27.07
C VAL A 35 -12.85 -20.71 25.68
N ALA A 36 -12.91 -21.95 25.16
CA ALA A 36 -12.44 -22.25 23.82
C ALA A 36 -13.22 -21.49 22.73
N VAL A 37 -14.55 -21.44 22.83
CA VAL A 37 -15.41 -20.70 21.90
C VAL A 37 -15.12 -19.20 21.93
N VAL A 38 -14.96 -18.61 23.12
CA VAL A 38 -14.60 -17.20 23.27
C VAL A 38 -13.23 -16.92 22.67
N ALA A 39 -12.23 -17.76 22.95
CA ALA A 39 -10.89 -17.59 22.40
C ALA A 39 -10.89 -17.67 20.87
N ILE A 40 -11.60 -18.65 20.28
CA ILE A 40 -11.76 -18.77 18.82
C ILE A 40 -12.48 -17.54 18.27
N GLY A 41 -13.56 -17.09 18.91
CA GLY A 41 -14.28 -15.88 18.51
C GLY A 41 -13.37 -14.64 18.49
N VAL A 42 -12.56 -14.44 19.52
CA VAL A 42 -11.60 -13.34 19.60
C VAL A 42 -10.54 -13.46 18.49
N VAL A 43 -9.99 -14.66 18.26
CA VAL A 43 -9.00 -14.88 17.19
C VAL A 43 -9.60 -14.61 15.81
N LEU A 44 -10.84 -15.04 15.56
CA LEU A 44 -11.52 -14.80 14.29
C LEU A 44 -11.84 -13.32 14.08
N VAL A 45 -12.24 -12.59 15.12
CA VAL A 45 -12.43 -11.13 15.06
C VAL A 45 -11.10 -10.44 14.73
N ILE A 46 -10.02 -10.79 15.44
CA ILE A 46 -8.69 -10.23 15.17
C ILE A 46 -8.27 -10.55 13.73
N ALA A 47 -8.42 -11.79 13.28
CA ALA A 47 -8.06 -12.20 11.92
C ALA A 47 -8.90 -11.46 10.85
N ALA A 48 -10.21 -11.30 11.07
CA ALA A 48 -11.09 -10.55 10.16
C ALA A 48 -10.76 -9.06 10.11
N THR A 49 -10.20 -8.50 11.19
CA THR A 49 -9.75 -7.10 11.24
C THR A 49 -8.30 -6.89 10.77
N ARG A 50 -7.56 -7.96 10.47
CA ARG A 50 -6.20 -7.84 9.92
C ARG A 50 -6.27 -7.67 8.41
N GLU A 51 -6.13 -6.44 7.95
CA GLU A 51 -5.87 -6.16 6.54
C GLU A 51 -4.51 -6.78 6.15
N ALA A 52 -4.48 -7.52 5.03
CA ALA A 52 -3.23 -8.00 4.47
C ALA A 52 -2.33 -6.79 4.16
N PRO A 53 -1.01 -6.87 4.41
CA PRO A 53 -0.11 -5.79 4.08
C PRO A 53 -0.29 -5.39 2.61
N PRO A 54 -0.39 -4.09 2.32
CA PRO A 54 -0.51 -3.64 0.95
C PRO A 54 0.65 -4.20 0.10
N GLU A 55 0.33 -4.94 -0.96
CA GLU A 55 1.31 -5.39 -1.97
C GLU A 55 2.23 -4.24 -2.42
N PRO A 56 3.56 -4.39 -2.40
CA PRO A 56 4.49 -3.33 -2.77
C PRO A 56 4.38 -2.90 -4.24
N VAL A 57 4.48 -1.60 -4.51
CA VAL A 57 4.49 -1.04 -5.86
C VAL A 57 5.91 -1.09 -6.44
N ALA A 58 6.10 -1.81 -7.53
CA ALA A 58 7.35 -1.78 -8.29
C ALA A 58 7.40 -0.53 -9.18
N LEU A 59 8.48 0.24 -9.06
CA LEU A 59 8.72 1.43 -9.88
C LEU A 59 9.98 1.24 -10.74
N PRO A 60 9.95 1.64 -12.01
CA PRO A 60 11.16 1.67 -12.81
C PRO A 60 12.12 2.74 -12.27
N THR A 61 13.41 2.45 -12.36
CA THR A 61 14.48 3.40 -12.04
C THR A 61 14.51 4.51 -13.09
N VAL A 62 14.52 5.75 -12.60
CA VAL A 62 14.67 6.97 -13.41
C VAL A 62 15.81 7.78 -12.79
N PRO A 63 16.72 8.40 -13.57
CA PRO A 63 17.77 9.23 -13.01
C PRO A 63 17.23 10.33 -12.09
N ALA A 64 17.65 10.29 -10.83
CA ALA A 64 17.22 11.21 -9.78
C ALA A 64 18.44 11.67 -8.94
N PRO A 65 19.37 12.43 -9.54
CA PRO A 65 20.64 12.79 -8.88
C PRO A 65 20.46 13.63 -7.60
N GLN A 66 19.30 14.26 -7.41
CA GLN A 66 18.97 15.08 -6.26
C GLN A 66 17.99 14.40 -5.29
N ALA A 67 17.73 13.10 -5.45
CA ALA A 67 16.75 12.36 -4.64
C ALA A 67 17.05 12.38 -3.13
N GLY A 68 18.33 12.37 -2.75
CA GLY A 68 18.79 12.48 -1.35
C GLY A 68 19.06 13.93 -0.89
N SER A 69 18.46 14.93 -1.54
CA SER A 69 18.57 16.33 -1.11
C SER A 69 17.68 16.61 0.10
N SER A 70 18.04 17.60 0.91
CA SER A 70 17.23 18.04 2.06
C SER A 70 15.81 18.47 1.67
N ALA A 71 15.63 19.00 0.46
CA ALA A 71 14.32 19.36 -0.08
C ALA A 71 13.44 18.11 -0.30
N CYS A 72 14.01 17.05 -0.89
CA CYS A 72 13.30 15.79 -1.09
C CYS A 72 13.01 15.08 0.24
N ASP A 73 13.96 15.05 1.17
CA ASP A 73 13.77 14.47 2.50
C ASP A 73 12.64 15.17 3.27
N ALA A 74 12.64 16.52 3.27
CA ALA A 74 11.61 17.32 3.91
C ALA A 74 10.23 17.07 3.30
N LEU A 75 10.15 16.99 1.97
CA LEU A 75 8.90 16.67 1.30
C LEU A 75 8.42 15.26 1.65
N LEU A 76 9.27 14.23 1.49
CA LEU A 76 8.91 12.84 1.74
C LEU A 76 8.38 12.62 3.17
N ALA A 77 8.99 13.29 4.14
CA ALA A 77 8.56 13.27 5.54
C ALA A 77 7.18 13.93 5.76
N ALA A 78 6.82 14.92 4.94
CA ALA A 78 5.58 15.68 5.06
C ALA A 78 4.43 15.15 4.19
N LEU A 79 4.71 14.23 3.27
CA LEU A 79 3.72 13.66 2.36
C LEU A 79 2.56 13.03 3.14
N PRO A 80 1.32 13.06 2.63
CA PRO A 80 0.16 12.52 3.31
C PRO A 80 0.02 11.01 3.12
N GLN A 81 -0.67 10.36 4.05
CA GLN A 81 -1.01 8.93 3.91
C GLN A 81 -2.07 8.69 2.82
N ARG A 82 -2.88 9.70 2.51
CA ARG A 82 -3.94 9.65 1.49
C ARG A 82 -3.86 10.81 0.51
N LEU A 83 -4.19 10.53 -0.74
CA LEU A 83 -4.43 11.51 -1.79
C LEU A 83 -5.81 11.26 -2.39
N GLY A 84 -6.84 11.97 -1.95
CA GLY A 84 -8.22 11.58 -2.20
C GLY A 84 -8.49 10.13 -1.78
N ASP A 85 -8.93 9.31 -2.72
CA ASP A 85 -9.21 7.87 -2.51
C ASP A 85 -7.94 6.99 -2.58
N TYR A 86 -6.80 7.55 -2.97
CA TYR A 86 -5.54 6.82 -3.06
C TYR A 86 -4.89 6.71 -1.68
N GLN A 87 -4.57 5.50 -1.24
CA GLN A 87 -3.82 5.21 -0.02
C GLN A 87 -2.34 4.98 -0.35
N ARG A 88 -1.43 5.51 0.47
CA ARG A 88 0.00 5.30 0.27
C ARG A 88 0.34 3.82 0.35
N ALA A 89 1.11 3.34 -0.61
CA ALA A 89 1.58 1.97 -0.70
C ALA A 89 3.10 1.90 -0.48
N PRO A 90 3.61 0.81 0.12
CA PRO A 90 5.05 0.56 0.18
C PRO A 90 5.60 0.35 -1.24
N LEU A 91 6.88 0.69 -1.44
CA LEU A 91 7.58 0.42 -2.69
C LEU A 91 8.29 -0.94 -2.63
N ALA A 92 8.30 -1.65 -3.75
CA ALA A 92 9.06 -2.90 -3.86
C ALA A 92 10.57 -2.62 -3.82
N ALA A 93 11.33 -3.55 -3.22
CA ALA A 93 12.78 -3.43 -3.18
C ALA A 93 13.43 -3.80 -4.54
N PRO A 94 14.48 -3.07 -4.98
CA PRO A 94 15.03 -1.86 -4.36
C PRO A 94 14.12 -0.65 -4.61
N ALA A 95 13.75 0.05 -3.54
CA ALA A 95 12.91 1.24 -3.63
C ALA A 95 13.74 2.42 -4.15
N PRO A 96 13.33 3.10 -5.24
CA PRO A 96 14.01 4.31 -5.68
C PRO A 96 13.98 5.39 -4.60
N GLU A 97 15.11 6.04 -4.35
CA GLU A 97 15.18 7.22 -3.48
C GLU A 97 14.29 8.34 -4.03
N GLY A 98 13.77 9.19 -3.14
CA GLY A 98 12.92 10.32 -3.58
C GLY A 98 11.53 9.92 -4.09
N ALA A 99 11.14 8.64 -4.04
CA ALA A 99 9.89 8.16 -4.60
C ALA A 99 8.80 7.86 -3.55
N SER A 100 7.54 8.01 -3.95
CA SER A 100 6.37 7.56 -3.19
C SER A 100 5.25 7.17 -4.14
N ALA A 101 4.42 6.22 -3.73
CA ALA A 101 3.28 5.75 -4.52
C ALA A 101 2.01 5.67 -3.67
N TRP A 102 0.87 5.94 -4.30
CA TRP A 102 -0.46 5.74 -3.74
C TRP A 102 -1.35 4.98 -4.72
N ARG A 103 -2.29 4.19 -4.21
CA ARG A 103 -3.21 3.37 -5.01
C ARG A 103 -4.58 3.27 -4.36
N THR A 104 -5.59 2.97 -5.17
CA THR A 104 -6.97 2.71 -4.73
C THR A 104 -7.21 1.24 -4.41
N GLY A 105 -6.47 0.32 -5.05
CA GLY A 105 -6.62 -1.12 -4.87
C GLY A 105 -5.47 -1.92 -5.48
N THR A 106 -5.54 -3.25 -5.35
CA THR A 106 -4.57 -4.17 -5.97
C THR A 106 -4.80 -4.23 -7.48
N GLY A 107 -3.74 -4.08 -8.27
CA GLY A 107 -3.80 -4.08 -9.74
C GLY A 107 -4.14 -2.72 -10.36
N ASP A 108 -4.58 -1.74 -9.57
CA ASP A 108 -4.80 -0.38 -10.05
C ASP A 108 -3.46 0.33 -10.33
N GLN A 109 -3.47 1.13 -11.38
CA GLN A 109 -2.34 2.00 -11.70
C GLN A 109 -2.10 3.00 -10.55
N PRO A 110 -0.87 3.11 -10.02
CA PRO A 110 -0.61 3.99 -8.89
C PRO A 110 -0.45 5.46 -9.31
N VAL A 111 -0.79 6.38 -8.42
CA VAL A 111 -0.23 7.74 -8.41
C VAL A 111 1.20 7.64 -7.94
N VAL A 112 2.15 8.20 -8.70
CA VAL A 112 3.58 8.13 -8.38
C VAL A 112 4.14 9.54 -8.28
N LEU A 113 4.83 9.82 -7.18
CA LEU A 113 5.65 11.01 -7.01
C LEU A 113 7.12 10.61 -7.01
N ARG A 114 7.94 11.32 -7.78
CA ARG A 114 9.40 11.22 -7.76
C ARG A 114 9.99 12.61 -7.52
N CYS A 115 10.94 12.72 -6.61
CA CYS A 115 11.65 13.95 -6.27
C CYS A 115 13.12 13.87 -6.70
N GLY A 116 13.69 15.00 -7.09
CA GLY A 116 15.12 15.12 -7.37
C GLY A 116 15.52 14.61 -8.75
N LEU A 117 14.60 14.66 -9.70
CA LEU A 117 14.82 14.29 -11.09
C LEU A 117 15.68 15.34 -11.82
N GLU A 118 16.19 14.94 -12.99
CA GLU A 118 16.75 15.89 -13.96
C GLU A 118 15.65 16.79 -14.55
N ARG A 119 16.05 17.95 -15.08
CA ARG A 119 15.15 18.83 -15.81
C ARG A 119 14.54 18.07 -17.00
N PRO A 120 13.20 18.07 -17.17
CA PRO A 120 12.59 17.45 -18.35
C PRO A 120 13.06 18.16 -19.62
N THR A 121 13.56 17.41 -20.60
CA THR A 121 14.14 17.96 -21.84
C THR A 121 13.15 18.79 -22.65
N ALA A 122 11.87 18.50 -22.53
CA ALA A 122 10.77 19.20 -23.16
C ALA A 122 10.43 20.55 -22.50
N PHE A 123 10.93 20.82 -21.30
CA PHE A 123 10.70 22.10 -20.62
C PHE A 123 11.62 23.19 -21.19
N VAL A 124 11.12 23.84 -22.24
CA VAL A 124 11.79 24.90 -22.98
C VAL A 124 11.06 26.24 -22.84
N VAL A 125 11.71 27.33 -23.26
CA VAL A 125 11.08 28.66 -23.29
C VAL A 125 9.77 28.60 -24.10
N GLY A 126 8.67 29.09 -23.51
CA GLY A 126 7.34 29.05 -24.11
C GLY A 126 6.51 27.81 -23.77
N SER A 127 7.05 26.88 -22.96
CA SER A 127 6.27 25.74 -22.44
C SER A 127 5.04 26.20 -21.68
N ALA A 128 3.91 25.52 -21.87
CA ALA A 128 2.71 25.76 -21.09
C ALA A 128 2.90 25.32 -19.65
N ILE A 129 2.49 26.16 -18.70
CA ILE A 129 2.58 25.93 -17.26
C ILE A 129 1.18 26.06 -16.66
N GLN A 130 0.83 25.15 -15.76
CA GLN A 130 -0.36 25.23 -14.93
C GLN A 130 0.02 25.56 -13.48
N ILE A 131 -0.75 26.42 -12.84
CA ILE A 131 -0.54 26.77 -11.43
C ILE A 131 -1.61 26.06 -10.60
N VAL A 132 -1.17 25.25 -9.64
CA VAL A 132 -2.04 24.56 -8.67
C VAL A 132 -1.46 24.86 -7.30
N ASP A 133 -2.25 25.47 -6.41
CA ASP A 133 -1.84 25.83 -5.04
C ASP A 133 -0.42 26.42 -4.95
N ARG A 134 -0.13 27.42 -5.79
CA ARG A 134 1.14 28.18 -5.83
C ARG A 134 2.36 27.36 -6.30
N VAL A 135 2.14 26.17 -6.84
CA VAL A 135 3.14 25.34 -7.52
C VAL A 135 2.95 25.44 -9.03
N GLN A 136 4.03 25.63 -9.77
CA GLN A 136 4.02 25.67 -11.23
C GLN A 136 4.35 24.29 -11.81
N TRP A 137 3.39 23.73 -12.55
CA TRP A 137 3.44 22.41 -13.14
C TRP A 137 3.55 22.48 -14.66
N PHE A 138 4.49 21.72 -15.22
CA PHE A 138 4.67 21.48 -16.65
C PHE A 138 4.24 20.05 -16.98
N GLU A 139 3.30 19.87 -17.91
CA GLU A 139 2.88 18.55 -18.37
C GLU A 139 3.80 18.03 -19.48
N VAL A 140 4.25 16.79 -19.37
CA VAL A 140 4.97 16.11 -20.46
C VAL A 140 3.96 15.65 -21.51
N ALA A 141 4.25 15.96 -22.78
CA ALA A 141 3.40 15.53 -23.88
C ALA A 141 3.36 13.99 -24.00
N ALA A 142 2.19 13.45 -24.36
CA ALA A 142 1.95 12.01 -24.37
C ALA A 142 2.91 11.22 -25.29
N ASP A 143 3.40 11.82 -26.37
CA ASP A 143 4.36 11.22 -27.31
C ASP A 143 5.81 11.20 -26.79
N GLN A 144 6.10 11.96 -25.73
CA GLN A 144 7.40 12.01 -25.06
C GLN A 144 7.43 11.21 -23.76
N GLN A 145 6.29 10.62 -23.40
CA GLN A 145 6.14 9.81 -22.21
C GLN A 145 6.79 8.43 -22.42
N SER A 146 7.34 7.84 -21.35
CA SER A 146 7.88 6.48 -21.42
C SER A 146 6.78 5.45 -21.69
N ALA A 147 7.09 4.33 -22.36
CA ALA A 147 6.09 3.30 -22.68
C ALA A 147 5.34 2.75 -21.45
N GLY A 148 6.00 2.73 -20.28
CA GLY A 148 5.38 2.33 -18.99
C GLY A 148 4.34 3.31 -18.45
N ASP A 149 4.23 4.50 -19.04
CA ASP A 149 3.32 5.57 -18.63
C ASP A 149 2.16 5.78 -19.62
N ALA A 150 1.93 4.83 -20.54
CA ALA A 150 0.88 4.96 -21.56
C ALA A 150 -0.50 5.24 -20.94
N GLY A 151 -1.14 6.32 -21.39
CA GLY A 151 -2.45 6.77 -20.88
C GLY A 151 -2.40 7.53 -19.54
N ARG A 152 -1.22 7.71 -18.94
CA ARG A 152 -1.00 8.47 -17.70
C ARG A 152 -0.51 9.88 -18.06
N SER A 153 -0.85 10.87 -17.23
CA SER A 153 -0.31 12.23 -17.35
C SER A 153 0.84 12.42 -16.36
N THR A 154 1.98 12.93 -16.81
CA THR A 154 3.10 13.26 -15.91
C THR A 154 3.35 14.75 -15.87
N TRP A 155 3.36 15.29 -14.66
CA TRP A 155 3.48 16.70 -14.34
C TRP A 155 4.78 16.95 -13.59
N TYR A 156 5.59 17.89 -14.06
CA TYR A 156 6.81 18.31 -13.41
C TYR A 156 6.64 19.63 -12.69
N THR A 157 7.08 19.73 -11.44
CA THR A 157 7.24 21.05 -10.81
C THR A 157 8.44 21.74 -11.44
N VAL A 158 8.29 23.01 -11.84
CA VAL A 158 9.34 23.77 -12.51
C VAL A 158 9.83 24.99 -11.75
N ASP A 159 9.20 25.29 -10.62
CA ASP A 159 9.48 26.44 -9.75
C ASP A 159 9.99 26.00 -8.37
N ARG A 160 10.65 24.84 -8.29
CA ARG A 160 11.29 24.30 -7.08
C ARG A 160 12.78 24.04 -7.36
N PRO A 161 13.66 24.11 -6.34
CA PRO A 161 15.11 23.93 -6.50
C PRO A 161 15.52 22.51 -6.94
N VAL A 162 14.58 21.57 -6.87
CA VAL A 162 14.68 20.21 -7.41
C VAL A 162 13.47 19.94 -8.29
N TYR A 163 13.62 19.14 -9.34
CA TYR A 163 12.48 18.76 -10.18
C TYR A 163 11.74 17.57 -9.57
N LEU A 164 10.43 17.70 -9.43
CA LEU A 164 9.54 16.63 -8.99
C LEU A 164 8.63 16.23 -10.14
N ALA A 165 8.41 14.93 -10.33
CA ALA A 165 7.41 14.42 -11.26
C ALA A 165 6.26 13.73 -10.52
N LEU A 166 5.03 14.13 -10.86
CA LEU A 166 3.79 13.50 -10.45
C LEU A 166 3.16 12.81 -11.65
N THR A 167 3.11 11.48 -11.63
CA THR A 167 2.43 10.68 -12.65
C THR A 167 1.06 10.23 -12.14
N LEU A 168 0.02 10.62 -12.86
CA LEU A 168 -1.39 10.35 -12.54
C LEU A 168 -2.00 9.35 -13.51
N PRO A 169 -2.65 8.28 -13.02
CA PRO A 169 -3.56 7.45 -13.81
C PRO A 169 -4.70 8.24 -14.48
N PRO A 170 -5.31 7.69 -15.55
CA PRO A 170 -6.57 8.19 -16.05
C PRO A 170 -7.62 8.23 -14.94
N GLY A 171 -8.43 9.29 -14.89
CA GLY A 171 -9.54 9.39 -13.94
C GLY A 171 -9.14 9.71 -12.49
N SER A 172 -7.87 10.03 -12.20
CA SER A 172 -7.44 10.45 -10.85
C SER A 172 -8.13 11.70 -10.32
N GLY A 173 -8.74 12.50 -11.20
CA GLY A 173 -9.30 13.80 -10.86
C GLY A 173 -8.21 14.79 -10.40
N PRO A 174 -8.61 15.99 -9.96
CA PRO A 174 -7.67 17.04 -9.58
C PRO A 174 -7.16 16.93 -8.13
N THR A 175 -7.77 16.08 -7.30
CA THR A 175 -7.47 16.01 -5.86
C THR A 175 -6.01 15.65 -5.56
N PRO A 176 -5.39 14.63 -6.19
CA PRO A 176 -4.00 14.28 -5.87
C PRO A 176 -3.01 15.41 -6.15
N ILE A 177 -3.14 16.11 -7.29
CA ILE A 177 -2.24 17.21 -7.64
C ILE A 177 -2.44 18.44 -6.74
N GLN A 178 -3.67 18.76 -6.34
CA GLN A 178 -3.95 19.85 -5.38
C GLN A 178 -3.31 19.56 -4.01
N GLN A 179 -3.59 18.39 -3.43
CA GLN A 179 -3.06 18.04 -2.11
C GLN A 179 -1.53 17.94 -2.09
N LEU A 180 -0.92 17.41 -3.16
CA LEU A 180 0.54 17.42 -3.28
C LEU A 180 1.09 18.83 -3.47
N SER A 181 0.39 19.71 -4.20
CA SER A 181 0.83 21.09 -4.38
C SER A 181 0.87 21.86 -3.06
N GLU A 182 -0.15 21.71 -2.21
CA GLU A 182 -0.16 22.28 -0.86
C GLU A 182 1.04 21.80 -0.01
N VAL A 183 1.34 20.50 -0.05
CA VAL A 183 2.47 19.93 0.68
C VAL A 183 3.81 20.40 0.12
N ILE A 184 3.93 20.56 -1.21
CA ILE A 184 5.14 21.07 -1.86
C ILE A 184 5.36 22.54 -1.52
N ASP A 185 4.32 23.39 -1.59
CA ASP A 185 4.41 24.82 -1.27
C ASP A 185 4.91 25.07 0.16
N ARG A 186 4.43 24.29 1.13
CA ARG A 186 4.84 24.44 2.53
C ARG A 186 6.21 23.82 2.89
N THR A 187 6.73 22.91 2.07
CA THR A 187 7.98 22.19 2.38
C THR A 187 9.17 22.63 1.54
N ILE A 188 8.95 23.05 0.30
CA ILE A 188 10.01 23.42 -0.63
C ILE A 188 9.73 24.83 -1.15
N THR A 189 10.64 25.75 -0.81
CA THR A 189 10.57 27.15 -1.25
C THR A 189 10.58 27.27 -2.77
N ALA A 190 9.73 28.16 -3.29
CA ALA A 190 9.70 28.47 -4.70
C ALA A 190 10.99 29.17 -5.17
N VAL A 191 11.42 28.87 -6.40
CA VAL A 191 12.54 29.54 -7.08
C VAL A 191 12.10 29.97 -8.49
N PRO A 192 12.79 30.94 -9.12
CA PRO A 192 12.56 31.25 -10.53
C PRO A 192 12.70 30.01 -11.42
N ILE A 193 11.81 29.87 -12.40
CA ILE A 193 11.83 28.75 -13.35
C ILE A 193 13.07 28.82 -14.26
N ASP A 194 13.61 27.66 -14.66
CA ASP A 194 14.79 27.54 -15.55
C ASP A 194 14.52 26.66 -16.80
N PRO A 195 13.70 27.15 -17.75
CA PRO A 195 13.45 26.45 -19.00
C PRO A 195 14.68 26.45 -19.91
N ALA A 196 14.89 25.35 -20.63
CA ALA A 196 15.94 25.28 -21.64
C ALA A 196 15.68 26.29 -22.77
N ARG A 197 16.75 26.93 -23.27
CA ARG A 197 16.64 27.77 -24.46
C ARG A 197 16.50 26.87 -25.70
N PRO A 198 15.67 27.25 -26.69
CA PRO A 198 15.67 26.60 -27.99
C PRO A 198 17.08 26.66 -28.62
N PRO A 199 17.48 25.68 -29.43
CA PRO A 199 18.71 25.79 -30.20
C PRO A 199 18.63 27.03 -31.10
N GLU A 200 19.68 27.87 -31.06
CA GLU A 200 19.82 29.00 -31.98
C GLU A 200 19.90 28.45 -33.41
N ARG A 201 19.06 28.97 -34.32
CA ARG A 201 19.05 28.56 -35.74
C ARG A 201 20.18 29.21 -36.51
#